data_AF-A0AAQ0H228-F1
#
_entry.id   AF-A0AAQ0H228-F1
#
_cell.length_a   1.000
_cell.length_b   1.000
_cell.length_c   1.000
_cell.angle_alpha   90.00
_cell.angle_beta   90.00
_cell.angle_gamma   90.00
#
_symmetry.space_group_name_H-M   'P 1'
#
loop_
_entity.id
_entity.type
_entity.pdbx_description
1 polymer ?
#
loop_
_entity_poly.entity_id
_entity_poly.type
_entity_poly.pdbx_seq_one_letter_code
_entity_poly.pdbx_strand_id
1 'polypeptide(L)'
;MRGAATDLSARLWDERALLGQLRDAVDDPARAVLLDRLGEVRLERDVLVHAVAEQWGAPGRDHTLPALLDVAPVPWDLLLPDHLAAITALHDEVDAVLPPGPVRERWDRVTAR
;
A
#
# COMPACT_ATOMS: atom_id res chain seq x y z
N MET A 1 1.39 -5.21 22.27
CA MET A 1 0.69 -5.15 20.97
C MET A 1 0.38 -3.70 20.70
N ARG A 2 0.85 -3.14 19.58
CA ARG A 2 0.34 -1.86 19.08
C ARG A 2 -1.08 -2.11 18.54
N GLY A 3 -1.92 -1.08 18.46
CA GLY A 3 -3.29 -1.23 17.92
C GLY A 3 -3.26 -1.45 16.40
N ALA A 4 -4.27 -2.14 15.84
CA ALA A 4 -4.31 -2.49 14.42
C ALA A 4 -4.12 -1.27 13.49
N ALA A 5 -4.65 -0.10 13.87
CA ALA A 5 -4.44 1.15 13.12
C ALA A 5 -2.97 1.61 13.07
N THR A 6 -2.22 1.41 14.16
CA THR A 6 -0.77 1.71 14.20
C THR A 6 0.01 0.75 13.32
N ASP A 7 -0.36 -0.53 13.33
CA ASP A 7 0.27 -1.55 12.50
C ASP A 7 -0.05 -1.32 11.01
N LEU A 8 -1.29 -0.93 10.69
CA LEU A 8 -1.68 -0.51 9.34
C LEU A 8 -0.81 0.67 8.87
N SER A 9 -0.67 1.71 9.70
CA SER A 9 0.19 2.85 9.37
C SER A 9 1.64 2.44 9.12
N ALA A 10 2.18 1.49 9.89
CA ALA A 10 3.51 0.96 9.64
C ALA A 10 3.62 0.31 8.25
N ARG A 11 2.66 -0.54 7.85
CA ARG A 11 2.64 -1.14 6.52
C ARG A 11 2.48 -0.09 5.40
N LEU A 12 1.71 0.96 5.61
CA LEU A 12 1.60 2.06 4.64
C LEU A 12 2.92 2.82 4.48
N TRP A 13 3.70 2.98 5.54
CA TRP A 13 5.06 3.53 5.45
C TRP A 13 6.02 2.59 4.71
N ASP A 14 5.96 1.29 4.99
CA ASP A 14 6.79 0.30 4.30
C ASP A 14 6.47 0.25 2.79
N GLU A 15 5.19 0.30 2.42
CA GLU A 15 4.75 0.39 1.02
C GLU A 15 5.31 1.64 0.34
N ARG A 16 5.21 2.82 0.97
CA ARG A 16 5.80 4.06 0.44
C ARG A 16 7.31 3.93 0.24
N ALA A 17 8.02 3.35 1.20
CA ALA A 17 9.45 3.15 1.10
C ALA A 17 9.83 2.21 -0.06
N LEU A 18 9.07 1.13 -0.24
CA LEU A 18 9.27 0.19 -1.35
C LEU A 18 8.98 0.81 -2.70
N LEU A 19 7.91 1.59 -2.83
CA LEU A 19 7.58 2.31 -4.07
C LEU A 19 8.66 3.35 -4.42
N GLY A 20 9.15 4.10 -3.44
CA GLY A 20 10.29 5.02 -3.65
C GLY A 20 11.56 4.29 -4.11
N GLN A 21 11.87 3.14 -3.50
CA GLN A 21 12.99 2.30 -3.94
C GLN A 21 12.79 1.73 -5.34
N LEU A 22 11.56 1.34 -5.71
CA LEU A 22 11.25 0.84 -7.06
C LEU A 22 11.45 1.92 -8.12
N ARG A 23 11.01 3.15 -7.84
CA ARG A 23 11.21 4.31 -8.72
C ARG A 23 12.69 4.58 -8.95
N ASP A 24 13.49 4.51 -7.89
CA ASP A 24 14.92 4.86 -7.92
C ASP A 24 15.83 3.70 -8.38
N ALA A 25 15.30 2.47 -8.45
CA ALA A 25 16.05 1.29 -8.88
C ALA A 25 16.43 1.36 -10.36
N VAL A 26 17.71 1.12 -10.66
CA VAL A 26 18.29 1.23 -12.01
C VAL A 26 18.43 -0.10 -12.74
N ASP A 27 18.26 -1.22 -12.03
CA ASP A 27 18.38 -2.55 -12.61
C ASP A 27 17.16 -3.44 -12.29
N ASP A 28 16.91 -4.40 -13.18
CA ASP A 28 15.76 -5.30 -13.11
C ASP A 28 15.85 -6.33 -11.97
N PRO A 29 17.02 -6.89 -11.61
CA PRO A 29 17.14 -7.78 -10.45
C PRO A 29 16.72 -7.11 -9.14
N ALA A 30 17.13 -5.86 -8.88
CA ALA A 30 16.72 -5.12 -7.69
C ALA A 30 15.22 -4.86 -7.70
N ARG A 31 14.66 -4.43 -8.85
CA ARG A 31 13.21 -4.22 -9.01
C ARG A 31 12.42 -5.49 -8.74
N ALA A 32 12.86 -6.65 -9.21
CA ALA A 32 12.18 -7.92 -8.98
C ALA A 32 12.06 -8.27 -7.49
N VAL A 33 13.13 -8.07 -6.70
CA VAL A 33 13.12 -8.31 -5.25
C VAL A 33 12.19 -7.32 -4.53
N LEU A 34 12.21 -6.05 -4.94
CA LEU A 34 11.35 -5.02 -4.35
C LEU A 34 9.87 -5.28 -4.65
N LEU A 35 9.53 -5.75 -5.85
CA LEU A 35 8.17 -6.14 -6.22
C LEU A 35 7.64 -7.30 -5.38
N ASP A 36 8.50 -8.27 -5.02
CA ASP A 36 8.12 -9.36 -4.13
C ASP A 36 7.78 -8.87 -2.73
N ARG A 37 8.66 -8.03 -2.18
CA ARG A 37 8.43 -7.39 -0.88
C ARG A 37 7.18 -6.51 -0.88
N LEU A 38 6.92 -5.79 -1.98
CA LEU A 38 5.71 -4.99 -2.13
C LEU A 38 4.46 -5.86 -2.11
N GLY A 39 4.50 -7.02 -2.78
CA GLY A 39 3.42 -8.01 -2.74
C GLY A 39 3.13 -8.51 -1.32
N GLU A 40 4.17 -8.83 -0.55
CA GLU A 40 4.03 -9.26 0.85
C GLU A 40 3.42 -8.15 1.73
N VAL A 41 3.95 -6.93 1.64
CA VAL A 41 3.45 -5.78 2.42
C VAL A 41 1.98 -5.48 2.10
N ARG A 42 1.57 -5.56 0.83
CA ARG A 42 0.17 -5.34 0.43
C ARG A 42 -0.77 -6.39 1.00
N LEU A 43 -0.36 -7.66 1.01
CA LEU A 43 -1.16 -8.72 1.63
C LEU A 43 -1.34 -8.48 3.14
N GLU A 44 -0.28 -8.11 3.85
CA GLU A 44 -0.36 -7.77 5.28
C GLU A 44 -1.25 -6.54 5.52
N ARG A 45 -1.11 -5.51 4.68
CA ARG A 45 -1.94 -4.31 4.72
C ARG A 45 -3.41 -4.65 4.54
N ASP A 46 -3.76 -5.49 3.58
CA ASP A 46 -5.15 -5.85 3.31
C ASP A 46 -5.78 -6.60 4.50
N VAL A 47 -5.03 -7.50 5.16
CA VAL A 47 -5.46 -8.14 6.42
C VAL A 47 -5.70 -7.09 7.51
N LEU A 48 -4.80 -6.12 7.65
CA LEU A 48 -4.93 -5.06 8.65
C LEU A 48 -6.11 -4.12 8.34
N VAL A 49 -6.42 -3.87 7.07
CA VAL A 49 -7.59 -3.07 6.67
C VAL A 49 -8.87 -3.67 7.25
N HIS A 50 -9.05 -5.00 7.17
CA HIS A 50 -10.22 -5.65 7.78
C HIS A 50 -10.23 -5.50 9.31
N ALA A 51 -9.10 -5.72 9.98
CA ALA A 51 -9.02 -5.57 11.44
C ALA A 51 -9.31 -4.13 11.90
N VAL A 52 -8.82 -3.14 11.13
CA VAL A 52 -9.07 -1.71 11.40
C VAL A 52 -10.51 -1.33 11.11
N ALA A 53 -11.09 -1.83 10.03
CA ALA A 53 -12.50 -1.62 9.69
C ALA A 53 -13.43 -2.12 10.80
N GLU A 54 -13.19 -3.33 11.33
CA GLU A 54 -13.91 -3.86 12.49
C GLU A 54 -13.71 -2.98 13.72
N GLN A 55 -12.46 -2.57 14.00
CA GLN A 55 -12.14 -1.69 15.13
C GLN A 55 -12.85 -0.33 15.04
N TRP A 56 -13.04 0.21 13.83
CA TRP A 56 -13.70 1.50 13.59
C TRP A 56 -15.21 1.38 13.33
N GLY A 57 -15.77 0.17 13.35
CA GLY A 57 -17.20 -0.05 13.20
C GLY A 57 -17.72 0.11 11.76
N ALA A 58 -16.87 -0.14 10.76
CA ALA A 58 -17.27 -0.10 9.36
C ALA A 58 -18.33 -1.18 9.05
N PRO A 59 -19.40 -0.86 8.30
CA PRO A 59 -20.38 -1.85 7.89
C PRO A 59 -19.85 -2.73 6.74
N GLY A 60 -20.31 -3.98 6.66
CA GLY A 60 -19.99 -4.90 5.57
C GLY A 60 -18.90 -5.91 5.92
N ARG A 61 -18.37 -6.58 4.89
CA ARG A 61 -17.30 -7.60 5.02
C ARG A 61 -16.14 -7.36 4.06
N ASP A 62 -16.39 -6.66 2.95
CA ASP A 62 -15.40 -6.34 1.93
C ASP A 62 -14.88 -4.92 2.18
N HIS A 63 -13.94 -4.82 3.13
CA HIS A 63 -13.32 -3.54 3.49
C HIS A 63 -12.10 -3.28 2.60
N THR A 64 -12.00 -2.05 2.12
CA THR A 64 -10.85 -1.59 1.32
C THR A 64 -10.18 -0.42 2.03
N LEU A 65 -8.90 -0.20 1.72
CA LEU A 65 -8.14 0.91 2.30
C LEU A 65 -8.82 2.28 2.04
N PRO A 66 -9.34 2.59 0.83
CA PRO A 66 -10.09 3.83 0.62
C PRO A 66 -11.37 3.92 1.45
N ALA A 67 -12.10 2.81 1.64
CA ALA A 67 -13.35 2.81 2.41
C ALA A 67 -13.15 3.12 3.91
N LEU A 68 -11.94 2.92 4.43
CA LEU A 68 -11.61 3.31 5.81
C LEU A 68 -11.67 4.83 6.02
N LEU A 69 -11.55 5.65 4.97
CA LEU A 69 -11.64 7.10 5.06
C LEU A 69 -13.00 7.57 5.60
N ASP A 70 -14.08 6.86 5.27
CA ASP A 70 -15.45 7.25 5.64
C ASP A 70 -15.74 7.06 7.13
N VAL A 71 -14.94 6.25 7.81
CA VAL A 71 -15.16 5.82 9.20
C VAL A 71 -13.96 6.09 10.12
N ALA A 72 -12.90 6.70 9.58
CA ALA A 72 -11.67 6.94 10.32
C ALA A 72 -11.92 7.87 11.52
N PRO A 73 -11.59 7.45 12.76
CA PRO A 73 -11.67 8.31 13.93
C PRO A 73 -10.46 9.25 14.01
N VAL A 74 -10.55 10.32 14.79
CA VAL A 74 -9.40 11.20 15.08
C VAL A 74 -8.26 10.41 15.77
N PRO A 75 -6.98 10.57 15.36
CA PRO A 75 -6.46 11.49 14.33
C PRO A 75 -6.32 10.86 12.93
N TRP A 76 -6.85 9.66 12.71
CA TRP A 76 -6.70 8.92 11.46
C TRP A 76 -7.48 9.52 10.30
N ASP A 77 -8.53 10.29 10.58
CA ASP A 77 -9.26 11.11 9.62
C ASP A 77 -8.35 12.09 8.85
N LEU A 78 -7.30 12.58 9.51
CA LEU A 78 -6.31 13.47 8.90
C LEU A 78 -5.12 12.71 8.31
N LEU A 79 -4.64 11.66 8.99
CA LEU A 79 -3.41 10.97 8.61
C LEU A 79 -3.60 9.99 7.43
N LEU A 80 -4.74 9.31 7.37
CA LEU A 80 -4.98 8.28 6.35
C LEU A 80 -5.09 8.86 4.92
N PRO A 81 -5.77 10.01 4.68
CA PRO A 81 -5.76 10.66 3.37
C PRO A 81 -4.36 10.97 2.85
N ASP A 82 -3.47 11.51 3.71
CA ASP A 82 -2.10 11.84 3.32
C ASP A 82 -1.29 10.61 2.94
N HIS A 83 -1.48 9.50 3.66
CA HIS A 83 -0.88 8.22 3.30
C HIS A 83 -1.35 7.73 1.93
N LEU A 84 -2.66 7.75 1.68
CA LEU A 84 -3.25 7.34 0.41
C LEU A 84 -2.74 8.18 -0.75
N ALA A 85 -2.77 9.51 -0.61
CA ALA A 85 -2.27 10.43 -1.63
C ALA A 85 -0.79 10.19 -1.96
N ALA A 86 0.05 9.99 -0.94
CA ALA A 86 1.47 9.71 -1.14
C ALA A 86 1.73 8.36 -1.83
N ILE A 87 0.97 7.32 -1.49
CA ILE A 87 1.08 6.00 -2.13
C ILE A 87 0.62 6.09 -3.59
N THR A 88 -0.51 6.76 -3.87
CA THR A 88 -1.01 6.95 -5.23
C THR A 88 0.00 7.70 -6.10
N ALA A 89 0.56 8.80 -5.60
CA ALA A 89 1.58 9.55 -6.35
C ALA A 89 2.82 8.69 -6.66
N LEU A 90 3.34 7.95 -5.67
CA LEU A 90 4.49 7.07 -5.88
C LEU A 90 4.18 5.90 -6.82
N HIS A 91 2.96 5.37 -6.77
CA HIS A 91 2.51 4.34 -7.70
C HIS A 91 2.53 4.87 -9.15
N ASP A 92 2.00 6.06 -9.39
CA ASP A 92 1.99 6.68 -10.72
C ASP A 92 3.40 7.01 -11.21
N GLU A 93 4.29 7.46 -10.31
CA GLU A 93 5.71 7.66 -10.61
C GLU A 93 6.39 6.34 -11.03
N VAL A 94 6.14 5.23 -10.32
CA VAL A 94 6.67 3.91 -10.68
C VAL A 94 6.12 3.45 -12.03
N ASP A 95 4.81 3.61 -12.26
CA ASP A 95 4.18 3.20 -13.51
C ASP A 95 4.74 3.95 -14.74
N ALA A 96 5.09 5.22 -14.56
CA ALA A 96 5.68 6.06 -15.61
C ALA A 96 7.13 5.69 -15.97
N VAL A 97 7.91 5.15 -15.03
CA VAL A 97 9.34 4.87 -15.23
C VAL A 97 9.64 3.42 -15.60
N LEU A 98 8.74 2.48 -15.32
CA LEU A 98 8.98 1.06 -15.60
C LEU A 98 8.89 0.76 -17.11
N PRO A 99 9.99 0.28 -17.74
CA PRO A 99 9.99 -0.08 -19.15
C PRO A 99 9.18 -1.36 -19.40
N PRO A 100 8.68 -1.58 -20.63
CA PRO A 100 8.06 -2.85 -21.01
C PRO A 100 8.99 -4.04 -20.76
N GLY A 101 8.44 -5.16 -20.30
CA GLY A 101 9.18 -6.40 -20.07
C GLY A 101 8.73 -7.15 -18.81
N PRO A 102 9.48 -8.18 -18.38
CA PRO A 102 9.08 -9.05 -17.27
C PRO A 102 8.83 -8.33 -15.95
N VAL A 103 9.60 -7.27 -15.67
CA VAL A 103 9.42 -6.44 -14.47
C VAL A 103 8.09 -5.67 -14.53
N ARG A 104 7.75 -5.10 -15.69
CA ARG A 104 6.46 -4.42 -15.90
C ARG A 104 5.28 -5.39 -15.74
N GLU A 105 5.36 -6.56 -16.35
CA GLU A 105 4.32 -7.59 -16.19
C GLU A 105 4.14 -8.01 -14.72
N ARG A 106 5.24 -8.04 -13.94
CA ARG A 106 5.18 -8.34 -12.51
C ARG A 106 4.57 -7.19 -11.72
N TRP A 107 4.93 -5.95 -12.04
CA TRP A 107 4.29 -4.76 -11.49
C TRP A 107 2.79 -4.78 -11.72
N ASP A 108 2.34 -5.01 -12.95
CA ASP A 108 0.92 -5.08 -13.31
C ASP A 108 0.17 -6.16 -12.49
N ARG A 109 0.81 -7.32 -12.22
CA ARG A 109 0.21 -8.35 -11.36
C ARG A 109 0.12 -7.96 -9.89
N VAL A 110 1.08 -7.19 -9.38
CA VAL A 110 1.11 -6.71 -7.98
C VAL A 110 0.13 -5.55 -7.78
N THR A 111 -0.21 -4.81 -8.83
CA THR A 111 -1.11 -3.65 -8.80
C THR A 111 -2.56 -3.95 -9.19
N ALA A 112 -2.82 -5.01 -9.97
CA ALA A 112 -4.17 -5.44 -10.32
C ALA A 112 -4.96 -6.10 -9.17
N ARG A 113 -4.38 -6.18 -7.97
CA ARG A 113 -4.99 -6.71 -6.75
C ARG A 113 -5.58 -5.58 -5.92
#